data_AF-A0A3D0M166-F1
#
_entry.id   AF-A0A3D0M166-F1
#
_cell.length_a   1.000
_cell.length_b   1.000
_cell.length_c   1.000
_cell.angle_alpha   90.00
_cell.angle_beta   90.00
_cell.angle_gamma   90.00
#
_symmetry.space_group_name_H-M   'P 1'
#
loop_
_entity.id
_entity.type
_entity.pdbx_description
1 polymer ?
#
loop_
_entity_poly.entity_id
_entity_poly.type
_entity_poly.pdbx_seq_one_letter_code
_entity_poly.pdbx_strand_id
1 'polypeptide(L)'
;MLLFFTLGFLLPIIFKTKLKTTILVLLCVSISIELLQLSIDVLTGIPNRVVDINDCILNIIGGTIGFLTYILIDKYFFSKLL
;
A
#
# COMPACT_ATOMS: atom_id res chain seq x y z
N MET A 1 -6.25 -7.73 3.53
CA MET A 1 -6.26 -7.30 2.11
C MET A 1 -7.02 -5.98 1.85
N LEU A 2 -6.97 -4.99 2.77
CA LEU A 2 -7.42 -3.60 2.53
C LEU A 2 -6.50 -2.57 3.22
N LEU A 3 -5.43 -3.03 3.87
CA LEU A 3 -4.57 -2.21 4.71
C LEU A 3 -3.87 -1.10 3.91
N PHE A 4 -3.58 -1.39 2.63
CA PHE A 4 -2.85 -0.49 1.76
C PHE A 4 -3.73 0.57 1.11
N PHE A 5 -5.06 0.41 1.14
CA PHE A 5 -5.99 1.47 0.75
C PHE A 5 -5.79 2.69 1.63
N THR A 6 -5.78 2.51 2.95
CA THR A 6 -5.54 3.59 3.91
C THR A 6 -4.16 4.20 3.71
N LEU A 7 -3.13 3.37 3.48
CA LEU A 7 -1.77 3.86 3.23
C LEU A 7 -1.69 4.70 1.94
N GLY A 8 -2.28 4.22 0.84
CA GLY A 8 -2.30 4.92 -0.46
C GLY A 8 -3.10 6.22 -0.45
N PHE A 9 -4.13 6.30 0.39
CA PHE A 9 -4.91 7.52 0.63
C PHE A 9 -4.15 8.53 1.52
N LEU A 10 -3.53 8.08 2.61
CA LEU A 10 -2.90 8.95 3.60
C LEU A 10 -1.55 9.52 3.14
N LEU A 11 -0.77 8.76 2.38
CA LEU A 11 0.56 9.16 1.90
C LEU A 11 0.57 10.51 1.16
N PRO A 12 -0.28 10.74 0.15
CA PRO A 12 -0.31 12.03 -0.54
C PRO A 12 -0.83 13.17 0.33
N ILE A 13 -1.68 12.90 1.33
CA ILE A 13 -2.19 13.91 2.25
C ILE A 13 -1.07 14.45 3.15
N ILE A 14 -0.24 13.56 3.71
CA ILE A 14 0.81 13.94 4.67
C ILE A 14 2.04 14.48 3.94
N PHE A 15 2.47 13.81 2.87
CA PHE A 15 3.79 14.04 2.26
C PHE A 15 3.71 14.66 0.85
N LYS A 16 2.51 14.97 0.34
CA LYS A 16 2.30 15.51 -1.02
C LYS A 16 3.00 14.67 -2.10
N THR A 17 2.98 13.35 -1.94
CA THR A 17 3.68 12.41 -2.82
C THR A 17 3.02 12.31 -4.20
N LYS A 18 3.84 12.06 -5.22
CA LYS A 18 3.35 11.73 -6.57
C LYS A 18 2.94 10.26 -6.63
N LEU A 19 2.06 9.90 -7.57
CA LEU A 19 1.59 8.53 -7.79
C LEU A 19 2.74 7.52 -7.87
N LYS A 20 3.81 7.85 -8.61
CA LYS A 20 5.00 6.98 -8.74
C LYS A 20 5.66 6.68 -7.39
N THR A 21 5.78 7.68 -6.52
CA THR A 21 6.35 7.53 -5.19
C THR A 21 5.44 6.69 -4.30
N THR A 22 4.13 6.93 -4.35
CA THR A 22 3.15 6.13 -3.59
C THR A 22 3.19 4.66 -4.01
N ILE A 23 3.21 4.37 -5.31
CA ILE A 23 3.33 2.99 -5.83
C ILE A 23 4.63 2.34 -5.36
N LEU A 24 5.75 3.06 -5.39
CA LEU A 24 7.05 2.53 -4.96
C LEU A 24 7.05 2.21 -3.46
N VAL A 25 6.48 3.09 -2.62
CA VAL A 25 6.32 2.83 -1.19
C VAL A 25 5.43 1.62 -0.94
N LEU A 26 4.29 1.53 -1.62
CA LEU A 26 3.40 0.36 -1.51
C LEU A 26 4.14 -0.92 -1.89
N LEU A 27 4.92 -0.90 -2.98
CA LEU A 27 5.70 -2.07 -3.42
C LEU A 27 6.78 -2.45 -2.39
N CYS A 28 7.54 -1.48 -1.88
CA CYS A 28 8.57 -1.73 -0.85
C CYS A 28 7.98 -2.30 0.44
N VAL A 29 6.86 -1.73 0.93
CA VAL A 29 6.20 -2.21 2.14
C VAL A 29 5.64 -3.63 1.92
N SER A 30 5.04 -3.90 0.76
CA SER A 30 4.50 -5.25 0.46
C SER A 30 5.61 -6.30 0.43
N ILE A 31 6.75 -6.02 -0.22
CA ILE A 31 7.91 -6.92 -0.23
C ILE A 31 8.47 -7.11 1.18
N SER A 32 8.50 -6.06 1.98
CA SER A 32 9.01 -6.13 3.36
C SER A 32 8.13 -7.03 4.24
N ILE A 33 6.81 -7.02 4.04
CA ILE A 33 5.88 -7.89 4.76
C ILE A 33 6.09 -9.35 4.37
N GLU A 34 6.23 -9.65 3.07
CA GLU A 34 6.53 -11.01 2.59
C GLU A 34 7.88 -11.53 3.14
N LEU A 35 8.92 -10.69 3.16
CA LEU A 35 10.21 -11.06 3.73
C LEU A 35 10.14 -11.32 5.24
N LEU A 36 9.33 -10.54 5.97
CA LEU A 36 9.09 -10.77 7.39
C LEU A 36 8.33 -12.08 7.63
N GLN A 37 7.28 -12.36 6.84
CA GLN A 37 6.55 -13.62 6.92
C GLN A 37 7.46 -14.82 6.62
N LEU A 38 8.28 -14.74 5.57
CA LEU A 38 9.27 -15.76 5.25
C LEU A 38 10.27 -15.97 6.40
N SER A 39 10.75 -14.88 7.01
CA SER A 39 11.67 -14.95 8.15
C SER A 39 11.03 -15.62 9.36
N ILE A 40 9.75 -15.34 9.63
CA ILE A 40 8.98 -15.97 10.71
C ILE A 40 8.77 -17.46 10.43
N ASP A 41 8.45 -17.84 9.19
CA ASP A 41 8.27 -19.25 8.80
C ASP A 41 9.57 -20.05 8.97
N VAL A 42 10.70 -19.48 8.55
CA VAL A 42 12.02 -20.10 8.75
C VAL A 42 12.36 -20.24 10.23
N LEU A 43 12.06 -19.22 11.04
CA LEU A 43 12.40 -19.23 12.48
C LEU A 43 11.50 -20.19 13.29
N THR A 44 10.23 -20.30 12.93
CA THR A 44 9.25 -21.12 13.66
C THR A 44 9.20 -22.56 13.14
N GLY A 45 9.69 -22.83 11.93
CA GLY A 45 9.62 -24.14 11.29
C GLY A 45 8.20 -24.56 10.90
N ILE A 46 7.22 -23.66 11.07
CA ILE A 46 5.83 -23.87 10.70
C ILE A 46 5.62 -23.13 9.38
N PRO A 47 5.29 -23.83 8.27
CA PRO A 47 4.98 -23.15 7.02
C PRO A 47 3.64 -22.43 7.16
N ASN A 48 3.65 -21.11 7.35
CA ASN A 48 2.41 -20.32 7.41
C ASN A 48 1.90 -19.96 6.02
N ARG A 49 2.77 -19.87 4.99
CA ARG A 49 2.44 -19.98 3.55
C ARG A 49 3.67 -19.64 2.71
N VAL A 50 3.82 -20.34 1.59
CA VAL A 50 4.72 -19.94 0.49
C VAL A 50 4.28 -18.56 0.00
N VAL A 51 5.21 -17.60 -0.08
CA VAL A 51 5.06 -16.22 -0.62
C VAL A 51 3.79 -16.03 -1.44
N ASP A 52 2.81 -15.27 -0.92
CA ASP A 52 1.50 -15.13 -1.54
C ASP A 52 1.48 -13.91 -2.46
N ILE A 53 1.87 -14.13 -3.73
CA ILE A 53 1.90 -13.07 -4.75
C ILE A 53 0.55 -12.37 -4.90
N ASN A 54 -0.57 -13.07 -4.62
CA ASN A 54 -1.89 -12.46 -4.68
C ASN A 54 -2.02 -11.34 -3.65
N ASP A 55 -1.42 -11.50 -2.47
CA ASP A 55 -1.44 -10.51 -1.42
C ASP A 55 -0.68 -9.24 -1.82
N CYS A 56 0.47 -9.41 -2.48
CA CYS A 56 1.20 -8.28 -3.07
C CYS A 56 0.39 -7.54 -4.14
N ILE A 57 -0.25 -8.27 -5.05
CA ILE A 57 -1.07 -7.68 -6.12
C ILE A 57 -2.25 -6.91 -5.52
N LEU A 58 -2.97 -7.53 -4.57
CA LEU A 58 -4.11 -6.92 -3.88
C LEU A 58 -3.70 -5.67 -3.08
N ASN A 59 -2.53 -5.68 -2.45
CA ASN A 59 -1.98 -4.52 -1.74
C ASN A 59 -1.66 -3.35 -2.68
N ILE A 60 -1.07 -3.62 -3.85
CA ILE A 60 -0.80 -2.59 -4.87
C ILE A 60 -2.10 -2.03 -5.44
N ILE A 61 -3.07 -2.89 -5.77
CA ILE A 61 -4.39 -2.47 -6.26
C ILE A 61 -5.10 -1.61 -5.22
N GLY A 62 -5.16 -2.07 -3.97
CA GLY A 62 -5.79 -1.35 -2.86
C GLY A 62 -5.17 0.04 -2.63
N GLY A 63 -3.85 0.14 -2.61
CA GLY A 63 -3.17 1.43 -2.44
C GLY A 63 -3.30 2.36 -3.65
N THR A 64 -3.37 1.81 -4.86
CA THR A 64 -3.65 2.61 -6.07
C THR A 64 -5.07 3.19 -6.02
N ILE A 65 -6.06 2.38 -5.62
CA ILE A 65 -7.44 2.85 -5.41
C ILE A 65 -7.50 3.92 -4.32
N GLY A 66 -6.75 3.77 -3.22
CA GLY A 66 -6.62 4.77 -2.15
C GLY A 66 -6.08 6.11 -2.64
N PHE A 67 -5.04 6.09 -3.48
CA PHE A 67 -4.48 7.31 -4.07
C PHE A 67 -5.45 7.98 -5.05
N LEU A 68 -6.18 7.19 -5.84
CA LEU A 68 -7.22 7.72 -6.74
C LEU A 68 -8.36 8.37 -5.94
N THR A 69 -8.74 7.79 -4.79
CA THR A 69 -9.73 8.40 -3.90
C THR A 69 -9.23 9.73 -3.33
N TYR A 70 -7.94 9.83 -2.98
CA TYR A 70 -7.32 11.10 -2.62
C TYR A 70 -7.45 12.13 -3.74
N ILE A 71 -7.10 11.80 -4.99
CA ILE A 71 -7.20 12.75 -6.11
C ILE A 71 -8.65 13.24 -6.30
N LEU A 72 -9.63 12.32 -6.22
CA LEU A 72 -11.03 12.69 -6.35
C LEU A 72 -11.43 13.66 -5.23
N ILE A 73 -11.11 13.34 -3.97
CA ILE A 73 -11.45 14.20 -2.83
C ILE A 73 -10.73 15.55 -2.91
N ASP A 74 -9.44 15.57 -3.24
CA ASP A 74 -8.64 16.80 -3.41
C ASP A 74 -9.25 17.71 -4.49
N LYS A 75 -9.62 17.13 -5.63
CA LYS A 75 -10.29 17.86 -6.73
C LYS A 75 -11.62 18.48 -6.30
N TYR A 76 -12.47 17.74 -5.58
CA TYR A 76 -13.81 18.19 -5.22
C TYR A 76 -13.86 19.04 -3.94
N PHE A 77 -12.91 18.86 -3.02
CA PHE A 77 -13.00 19.42 -1.66
C PHE A 77 -11.89 20.43 -1.34
N PHE A 78 -10.62 20.14 -1.69
CA PHE A 78 -9.48 21.00 -1.33
C PHE A 78 -9.17 22.08 -2.37
N SER A 79 -9.32 21.80 -3.68
CA SER A 79 -9.04 22.82 -4.73
C SER A 79 -10.04 23.99 -4.76
N LYS A 80 -11.15 23.87 -4.02
CA LYS A 80 -12.14 24.95 -3.84
C LYS A 80 -11.90 25.80 -2.60
N LEU A 81 -10.99 25.40 -1.71
CA LEU A 81 -10.78 26.00 -0.40
C LEU A 81 -9.48 26.84 -0.31
N LEU A 82 -8.63 26.80 -1.34
CA LEU A 82 -7.32 27.45 -1.42
C LEU A 82 -7.25 28.31 -2.68
#